data_AF-A0A8J6C078-F1
#
_entry.id   AF-A0A8J6C078-F1
#
_cell.length_a   1.000
_cell.length_b   1.000
_cell.length_c   1.000
_cell.angle_alpha   90.00
_cell.angle_beta   90.00
_cell.angle_gamma   90.00
#
_symmetry.space_group_name_H-M   'P 1'
#
loop_
_entity.id
_entity.type
_entity.pdbx_description
1 polymer ?
#
loop_
_entity_poly.entity_id
_entity_poly.type
_entity_poly.pdbx_seq_one_letter_code
_entity_poly.pdbx_strand_id
1 'polypeptide(L)'
;MGARRRCLPEQHIRGAVEGDGVQPAKDDIFCLFDGVLDNLGSLSQQDGLCEGANEVLLMIEAYKMLRDRAPYPASFMLSQFSGSYAFVLFDKSTSSLLVACDPEGKVSLF
;
A
#
# COMPACT_ATOMS: atom_id res chain seq x y z
N MET A 1 10.19 26.48 -7.41
CA MET A 1 10.08 26.12 -5.98
C MET A 1 9.84 24.63 -5.94
N GLY A 2 10.90 23.82 -5.85
CA GLY A 2 10.84 22.37 -6.09
C GLY A 2 10.54 21.61 -4.80
N ALA A 3 9.37 20.96 -4.73
CA ALA A 3 9.06 20.04 -3.65
C ALA A 3 10.01 18.84 -3.72
N ARG A 4 10.91 18.74 -2.73
CA ARG A 4 11.80 17.59 -2.59
C ARG A 4 10.95 16.38 -2.20
N ARG A 5 10.89 15.38 -3.09
CA ARG A 5 10.39 14.03 -2.79
C ARG A 5 11.17 13.50 -1.58
N ARG A 6 10.52 13.44 -0.41
CA ARG A 6 11.08 12.74 0.75
C ARG A 6 10.51 11.33 0.76
N CYS A 7 11.17 10.42 0.05
CA CYS A 7 11.09 9.00 0.38
C CYS A 7 11.85 8.81 1.70
N LEU A 8 11.18 8.37 2.75
CA LEU A 8 11.85 8.01 4.01
C LEU A 8 12.67 6.72 3.77
N PRO A 9 13.89 6.61 4.33
CA PRO A 9 14.68 5.39 4.23
C PRO A 9 14.02 4.26 5.02
N GLU A 10 13.93 3.08 4.39
CA GLU A 10 13.40 1.84 4.97
C GLU A 10 14.13 1.50 6.28
N GLN A 11 13.43 1.53 7.41
CA GLN A 11 13.97 1.15 8.71
C GLN A 11 13.70 -0.34 8.94
N HIS A 12 14.75 -1.15 8.91
CA HIS A 12 14.70 -2.59 9.11
C HIS A 12 14.58 -2.93 10.61
N ILE A 13 13.36 -3.18 11.10
CA ILE A 13 13.12 -3.60 12.49
C ILE A 13 13.22 -5.13 12.55
N ARG A 14 14.29 -5.65 13.15
CA ARG A 14 14.46 -7.09 13.43
C ARG A 14 13.71 -7.47 14.72
N GLY A 15 12.74 -8.39 14.59
CA GLY A 15 12.14 -9.13 15.70
C GLY A 15 12.09 -10.63 15.36
N ALA A 16 12.42 -11.48 16.33
CA ALA A 16 12.45 -12.94 16.21
C ALA A 16 11.24 -13.59 16.91
N VAL A 17 10.74 -14.72 16.35
CA VAL A 17 10.40 -16.01 17.02
C VAL A 17 9.37 -16.83 16.18
N GLU A 18 9.87 -17.94 15.65
CA GLU A 18 9.41 -19.35 15.61
C GLU A 18 7.93 -19.75 15.89
N GLY A 19 7.42 -20.72 15.10
CA GLY A 19 6.27 -21.57 15.49
C GLY A 19 5.44 -22.16 14.34
N ASP A 20 5.50 -23.48 14.18
CA ASP A 20 4.94 -24.34 13.11
C ASP A 20 3.40 -24.28 12.94
N GLY A 21 2.93 -24.25 11.68
CA GLY A 21 1.52 -24.40 11.33
C GLY A 21 1.16 -23.71 10.00
N VAL A 22 1.09 -24.47 8.91
CA VAL A 22 0.55 -23.98 7.63
C VAL A 22 -0.93 -23.64 7.82
N GLN A 23 -1.20 -22.35 8.04
CA GLN A 23 -2.52 -21.75 7.90
C GLN A 23 -2.61 -21.16 6.49
N PRO A 24 -3.74 -21.32 5.76
CA PRO A 24 -3.92 -20.57 4.52
C PRO A 24 -3.76 -19.10 4.87
N ALA A 25 -2.76 -18.46 4.26
CA ALA A 25 -2.26 -17.14 4.67
C ALA A 25 -3.43 -16.17 4.76
N LYS A 26 -3.90 -15.93 5.98
CA LYS A 26 -4.67 -14.74 6.28
C LYS A 26 -3.70 -13.63 5.93
N ASP A 27 -4.01 -12.83 4.92
CA ASP A 27 -3.11 -11.77 4.49
C ASP A 27 -2.79 -10.90 5.70
N ASP A 28 -1.57 -11.05 6.24
CA ASP A 28 -1.11 -10.30 7.40
C ASP A 28 -0.64 -8.90 6.96
N ILE A 29 -1.45 -8.27 6.10
CA ILE A 29 -1.23 -6.95 5.53
C ILE A 29 -2.27 -6.02 6.13
N PHE A 30 -1.79 -4.99 6.81
CA PHE A 30 -2.60 -3.98 7.47
C PHE A 30 -2.43 -2.66 6.74
N CYS A 31 -3.53 -1.99 6.41
CA CYS A 31 -3.49 -0.69 5.74
C CYS A 31 -4.38 0.29 6.49
N LEU A 32 -3.81 1.42 6.90
CA LEU A 32 -4.52 2.61 7.34
C LEU A 32 -4.54 3.59 6.18
N PHE A 33 -5.71 4.09 5.83
CA PHE A 33 -5.91 5.01 4.72
C PHE A 33 -6.75 6.20 5.18
N ASP A 34 -6.38 7.39 4.73
CA ASP A 34 -7.17 8.61 4.86
C ASP A 34 -7.20 9.36 3.52
N GLY A 35 -8.33 9.98 3.20
CA GLY A 35 -8.56 10.68 1.94
C GLY A 35 -9.48 9.94 0.95
N VAL A 36 -9.29 10.20 -0.34
CA VAL A 36 -10.15 9.72 -1.45
C VAL A 36 -9.29 9.42 -2.68
N LEU A 37 -9.58 8.30 -3.34
CA LEU A 37 -9.04 7.96 -4.65
C LEU A 37 -10.05 8.32 -5.75
N ASP A 38 -9.71 9.28 -6.60
CA ASP A 38 -10.54 9.77 -7.70
C ASP A 38 -10.72 8.69 -8.80
N ASN A 39 -9.76 7.77 -8.93
CA ASN A 39 -9.77 6.72 -9.94
C ASN A 39 -10.13 5.32 -9.41
N LEU A 40 -10.73 5.24 -8.21
CA LEU A 40 -11.13 3.98 -7.57
C LEU A 40 -12.00 3.11 -8.49
N GLY A 41 -13.05 3.68 -9.09
CA GLY A 41 -13.98 2.95 -9.96
C GLY A 41 -13.35 2.44 -11.27
N SER A 42 -12.32 3.15 -11.77
CA SER A 42 -11.56 2.71 -12.94
C SER A 42 -10.61 1.57 -12.58
N LEU A 43 -9.88 1.69 -11.47
CA LEU A 43 -8.97 0.65 -10.99
C LEU A 43 -9.73 -0.63 -10.61
N SER A 44 -10.90 -0.52 -9.96
CA SER A 44 -11.72 -1.70 -9.62
C SER A 44 -12.16 -2.49 -10.85
N GLN A 45 -12.40 -1.81 -11.97
CA GLN A 45 -12.81 -2.44 -13.22
C GLN A 45 -11.63 -3.03 -14.00
N GLN A 46 -10.43 -2.44 -13.91
CA GLN A 46 -9.23 -2.89 -14.61
C GLN A 46 -8.50 -4.04 -13.91
N ASP A 47 -8.51 -4.05 -12.57
CA ASP A 47 -7.83 -5.08 -11.77
C ASP A 47 -8.75 -6.27 -11.42
N GLY A 48 -10.00 -6.29 -11.91
CA GLY A 48 -10.97 -7.36 -11.62
C GLY A 48 -11.33 -7.46 -10.15
N LEU A 49 -11.21 -6.34 -9.41
CA LEU A 49 -11.52 -6.29 -7.98
C LEU A 49 -13.01 -6.50 -7.78
N CYS A 50 -13.39 -7.25 -6.73
CA CYS A 50 -14.79 -7.53 -6.41
C CYS A 50 -15.64 -6.25 -6.37
N GLU A 51 -16.89 -6.34 -6.84
CA GLU A 51 -17.88 -5.26 -6.69
C GLU A 51 -17.96 -4.85 -5.21
N GLY A 52 -17.60 -3.59 -4.90
CA GLY A 52 -17.55 -3.06 -3.53
C GLY A 52 -16.15 -2.83 -2.96
N ALA A 53 -15.10 -2.77 -3.79
CA ALA A 53 -13.76 -2.41 -3.36
C ALA A 53 -13.71 -1.02 -2.70
N ASN A 54 -13.31 -0.98 -1.42
CA ASN A 54 -12.94 0.22 -0.68
C ASN A 54 -11.47 0.57 -0.98
N GLU A 55 -11.08 1.84 -0.84
CA GLU A 55 -9.72 2.35 -1.02
C GLU A 55 -8.65 1.48 -0.29
N VAL A 56 -8.96 1.04 0.93
CA VAL A 56 -8.08 0.17 1.73
C VAL A 56 -7.88 -1.20 1.06
N LEU A 57 -8.96 -1.81 0.57
CA LEU A 57 -8.90 -3.11 -0.10
C LEU A 57 -8.12 -3.01 -1.40
N LEU A 58 -8.33 -1.93 -2.16
CA LEU A 58 -7.60 -1.68 -3.39
C LEU A 58 -6.09 -1.53 -3.14
N MET A 59 -5.71 -0.79 -2.09
CA MET A 59 -4.31 -0.68 -1.67
C MET A 59 -3.70 -2.04 -1.32
N ILE A 60 -4.42 -2.86 -0.56
CA ILE A 60 -3.94 -4.20 -0.17
C ILE A 60 -3.76 -5.09 -1.40
N GLU A 61 -4.74 -5.14 -2.31
CA GLU A 61 -4.68 -5.97 -3.51
C GLU A 61 -3.61 -5.50 -4.50
N ALA A 62 -3.49 -4.19 -4.74
CA ALA A 62 -2.43 -3.64 -5.59
C ALA A 62 -1.03 -3.95 -5.03
N TYR A 63 -0.85 -3.86 -3.70
CA TYR A 63 0.40 -4.24 -3.05
C TYR A 63 0.71 -5.74 -3.20
N LYS A 64 -0.28 -6.63 -3.00
CA LYS A 64 -0.10 -8.08 -3.22
C LYS A 64 0.30 -8.39 -4.66
N MET A 65 -0.41 -7.81 -5.63
CA MET A 65 -0.11 -8.00 -7.05
C MET A 65 1.34 -7.60 -7.38
N LEU A 66 1.84 -6.53 -6.77
CA LEU A 66 3.22 -6.10 -6.95
C LEU A 66 4.22 -7.05 -6.29
N ARG A 67 3.98 -7.42 -5.03
CA ARG A 67 4.82 -8.37 -4.29
C ARG A 67 4.95 -9.70 -5.04
N ASP A 68 3.84 -10.19 -5.59
CA ASP A 68 3.76 -11.52 -6.17
C ASP A 68 4.29 -11.60 -7.62
N ARG A 69 4.31 -10.49 -8.37
CA ARG A 69 4.65 -10.50 -9.82
C ARG A 69 6.10 -10.18 -10.18
N ALA A 70 6.87 -9.47 -9.35
CA ALA A 70 8.31 -9.22 -9.47
C ALA A 70 8.76 -8.15 -8.45
N PRO A 71 10.06 -7.90 -8.21
CA PRO A 71 10.52 -6.79 -7.37
C PRO A 71 10.25 -5.43 -8.05
N TYR A 72 9.00 -4.99 -8.04
CA TYR A 72 8.61 -3.66 -8.47
C TYR A 72 8.85 -2.67 -7.33
N PRO A 73 9.41 -1.49 -7.62
CA PRO A 73 9.53 -0.45 -6.61
C PRO A 73 8.13 0.02 -6.19
N ALA A 74 7.94 0.34 -4.92
CA ALA A 74 6.67 0.86 -4.39
C ALA A 74 6.14 2.07 -5.18
N SER A 75 7.03 2.84 -5.82
CA SER A 75 6.65 3.95 -6.70
C SER A 75 5.76 3.55 -7.88
N PHE A 76 5.83 2.29 -8.34
CA PHE A 76 4.95 1.80 -9.40
C PHE A 76 3.50 1.64 -8.92
N MET A 77 3.30 1.19 -7.68
CA MET A 77 1.99 1.15 -7.03
C MET A 77 1.40 2.56 -6.96
N LEU A 78 2.19 3.48 -6.41
CA LEU A 78 1.78 4.85 -6.14
C LEU A 78 1.43 5.61 -7.42
N SER A 79 2.10 5.30 -8.55
CA SER A 79 1.78 5.94 -9.82
C SER A 79 0.41 5.54 -10.38
N GLN A 80 -0.20 4.45 -9.90
CA GLN A 80 -1.56 4.07 -10.30
C GLN A 80 -2.64 4.83 -9.53
N PHE A 81 -2.31 5.54 -8.45
CA PHE A 81 -3.30 6.21 -7.61
C PHE A 81 -3.41 7.69 -7.93
N SER A 82 -4.64 8.13 -8.20
CA SER A 82 -4.99 9.54 -8.37
C SER A 82 -5.99 9.93 -7.30
N GLY A 83 -5.75 11.04 -6.62
CA GLY A 83 -6.61 11.51 -5.55
C GLY A 83 -5.87 12.34 -4.53
N SER A 84 -6.55 12.63 -3.43
CA SER A 84 -5.97 13.27 -2.25
C SER A 84 -5.99 12.25 -1.14
N TYR A 85 -4.84 11.72 -0.77
CA TYR A 85 -4.76 10.53 0.07
C TYR A 85 -3.49 10.48 0.89
N ALA A 86 -3.54 9.76 2.00
CA ALA A 86 -2.36 9.31 2.71
C ALA A 86 -2.60 7.94 3.32
N PHE A 87 -1.57 7.11 3.37
CA PHE A 87 -1.70 5.77 3.90
C PHE A 87 -0.42 5.24 4.55
N VAL A 88 -0.63 4.24 5.41
CA VAL A 88 0.40 3.41 6.01
C VAL A 88 0.02 1.95 5.78
N LEU A 89 0.85 1.21 5.06
CA LEU A 89 0.67 -0.21 4.79
C LEU A 89 1.81 -0.99 5.44
N PHE A 90 1.46 -1.96 6.28
CA PHE A 90 2.39 -2.87 6.93
C PHE A 90 2.12 -4.30 6.48
N ASP A 91 3.09 -4.90 5.80
CA ASP A 91 3.09 -6.33 5.47
C ASP A 91 3.97 -7.07 6.47
N LYS A 92 3.33 -7.86 7.35
CA LYS A 92 4.03 -8.66 8.36
C LYS A 92 4.86 -9.78 7.73
N SER A 93 4.44 -10.33 6.59
CA SER A 93 5.10 -11.47 5.95
C SER A 93 6.51 -11.12 5.45
N THR A 94 6.66 -9.90 4.95
CA THR A 94 7.93 -9.33 4.49
C THR A 94 8.56 -8.38 5.51
N SER A 95 7.84 -8.08 6.60
CA SER A 95 8.19 -7.02 7.56
C SER A 95 8.43 -5.67 6.88
N SER A 96 7.65 -5.37 5.84
CA SER A 96 7.74 -4.14 5.06
C SER A 96 6.72 -3.11 5.54
N LEU A 97 7.16 -1.85 5.63
CA LEU A 97 6.31 -0.70 5.94
C LEU A 97 6.37 0.30 4.79
N LEU A 98 5.23 0.56 4.17
CA LEU A 98 5.06 1.56 3.13
C LEU A 98 4.26 2.73 3.69
N VAL A 99 4.80 3.94 3.53
CA VAL A 99 4.13 5.17 3.93
C VAL A 99 4.17 6.13 2.75
N ALA A 100 3.01 6.61 2.33
CA ALA A 100 2.91 7.55 1.22
C ALA A 100 1.70 8.47 1.36
N CYS A 101 1.76 9.59 0.63
CA CYS A 101 0.67 10.55 0.49
C CYS A 101 0.63 11.06 -0.95
N ASP A 102 -0.46 11.74 -1.30
CA ASP A 102 -0.62 12.40 -2.59
C ASP A 102 0.51 13.41 -2.84
N PRO A 103 0.90 13.66 -4.11
CA PRO A 103 2.04 14.52 -4.44
C PRO A 103 1.90 15.96 -3.91
N GLU A 104 0.67 16.42 -3.73
CA GLU A 104 0.36 17.74 -3.20
C GLU A 104 0.35 17.78 -1.66
N GLY A 105 0.40 16.62 -0.99
CA GLY A 105 0.38 16.50 0.47
C GLY A 105 -0.91 17.04 1.09
N LYS A 106 -2.04 16.92 0.39
CA LYS A 106 -3.33 17.49 0.86
C LYS A 106 -3.83 16.79 2.11
N VAL A 107 -3.58 15.48 2.23
CA VAL A 107 -3.87 14.70 3.44
C VAL A 107 -2.58 14.55 4.25
N SER A 108 -2.58 15.08 5.48
CA SER A 108 -1.44 14.99 6.38
C SER A 108 -1.57 13.78 7.29
N LEU A 109 -0.50 12.98 7.41
CA LEU A 109 -0.47 11.89 8.39
C LEU A 109 -0.11 12.39 9.81
N PHE A 110 0.46 13.61 9.95
CA PHE A 110 0.77 14.33 11.20
C PHE A 110 0.91 15.83 10.97
#